data_AF-A0A937PF00-F1
#
_entry.id   AF-A0A937PF00-F1
#
_cell.length_a   1.000
_cell.length_b   1.000
_cell.length_c   1.000
_cell.angle_alpha   90.00
_cell.angle_beta   90.00
_cell.angle_gamma   90.00
#
_symmetry.space_group_name_H-M   'P 1'
#
loop_
_entity.id
_entity.type
_entity.pdbx_description
1 polymer ?
#
loop_
_entity_poly.entity_id
_entity_poly.type
_entity_poly.pdbx_seq_one_letter_code
_entity_poly.pdbx_strand_id
1 'polypeptide(L)'
;MKRLFAFLLILVFVCGCSPQLKTIIRLSNEQKAQQKYVAVQSKKFKLLLRHIEKDRLKLGLSSRKIIALYGDPVTINDLDAGMEFLYREPLDYNPTQKVYLYFGEEDTLVHFELVIRESPEGPANN
;
A
#
# COMPACT_ATOMS: atom_id res chain seq x y z
N MET A 1 -30.52 49.99 -26.48
CA MET A 1 -29.57 48.89 -26.78
C MET A 1 -28.26 48.95 -25.98
N LYS A 2 -27.60 50.11 -25.80
CA LYS A 2 -26.35 50.23 -25.00
C LYS A 2 -26.49 49.86 -23.51
N ARG A 3 -27.65 50.09 -22.88
CA ARG A 3 -27.91 49.75 -21.47
C ARG A 3 -28.12 48.25 -21.21
N LEU A 4 -28.56 47.49 -22.22
CA LEU A 4 -28.75 46.03 -22.09
C LEU A 4 -27.41 45.29 -22.17
N PHE A 5 -26.47 45.80 -22.97
CA PHE A 5 -25.14 45.24 -23.13
C PHE A 5 -24.28 45.37 -21.87
N ALA A 6 -24.46 46.46 -21.12
CA ALA A 6 -23.78 46.69 -19.84
C ALA A 6 -24.22 45.68 -18.76
N PHE A 7 -25.50 45.30 -18.73
CA PHE A 7 -26.01 44.30 -17.79
C PHE A 7 -25.52 42.88 -18.09
N LEU A 8 -25.40 42.53 -19.38
CA LEU A 8 -24.86 41.23 -19.80
C LEU A 8 -23.38 41.08 -19.41
N LEU A 9 -22.61 42.16 -19.47
CA LEU A 9 -21.18 42.18 -19.16
C LEU A 9 -20.89 42.10 -17.65
N ILE A 10 -21.80 42.63 -16.82
CA ILE A 10 -21.72 42.51 -15.35
C ILE A 10 -22.08 41.10 -14.89
N LEU A 11 -22.99 40.40 -15.57
CA LEU A 11 -23.42 39.05 -15.17
C LEU A 11 -22.30 37.99 -15.36
N VAL A 12 -21.38 38.22 -16.31
CA VAL A 12 -20.24 37.31 -16.58
C VAL A 12 -19.15 37.43 -15.50
N PHE A 13 -19.05 38.56 -14.79
CA PHE A 13 -18.00 38.79 -13.80
C PHE A 13 -18.30 38.22 -12.39
N VAL A 14 -19.55 37.81 -12.10
CA VAL A 14 -19.95 37.38 -10.74
C VAL A 14 -19.85 35.85 -10.52
N CYS A 15 -19.61 35.05 -11.57
CA CYS A 15 -19.52 33.57 -11.45
C CYS A 15 -18.09 33.01 -11.23
N GLY A 16 -17.10 33.85 -10.95
CA GLY A 16 -15.68 33.47 -11.00
C GLY A 16 -14.92 33.43 -9.67
N CYS A 17 -15.42 32.78 -8.62
CA CYS A 17 -14.63 32.47 -7.42
C CYS A 17 -14.62 30.96 -7.21
N SER A 18 -13.63 30.27 -7.79
CA SER A 18 -13.64 28.82 -7.85
C SER A 18 -13.06 28.17 -6.59
N PRO A 19 -13.80 27.29 -5.89
CA PRO A 19 -13.27 26.45 -4.81
C PRO A 19 -12.35 25.32 -5.31
N GLN A 20 -12.06 25.29 -6.60
CA GLN A 20 -11.33 24.23 -7.31
C GLN A 20 -9.86 24.16 -6.90
N LEU A 21 -9.21 25.29 -6.60
CA LEU A 21 -7.77 25.32 -6.28
C LEU A 21 -7.45 24.59 -4.97
N LYS A 22 -8.28 24.76 -3.93
CA LYS A 22 -8.11 24.04 -2.65
C LYS A 22 -8.30 22.53 -2.82
N THR A 23 -9.21 22.13 -3.70
CA THR A 23 -9.48 20.73 -4.03
C THR A 23 -8.29 20.08 -4.73
N ILE A 24 -7.68 20.76 -5.70
CA ILE A 24 -6.50 20.28 -6.42
C ILE A 24 -5.28 20.15 -5.49
N ILE A 25 -5.05 21.12 -4.61
CA ILE A 25 -3.96 21.07 -3.62
C ILE A 25 -4.17 19.90 -2.65
N ARG A 26 -5.38 19.73 -2.15
CA ARG A 26 -5.73 18.62 -1.25
C ARG A 26 -5.49 17.27 -1.93
N LEU A 27 -5.96 17.12 -3.18
CA LEU A 27 -5.73 15.91 -3.97
C LEU A 27 -4.23 15.62 -4.18
N SER A 28 -3.44 16.65 -4.49
CA SER A 28 -1.98 16.50 -4.66
C SER A 28 -1.29 16.06 -3.37
N ASN A 29 -1.71 16.60 -2.23
CA ASN A 29 -1.17 16.21 -0.92
C ASN A 29 -1.57 14.77 -0.54
N GLU A 30 -2.82 14.37 -0.82
CA GLU A 30 -3.29 13.01 -0.62
C GLU A 30 -2.51 12.02 -1.49
N GLN A 31 -2.26 12.35 -2.77
CA GLN A 31 -1.43 11.53 -3.66
C GLN A 31 0.01 11.39 -3.16
N LYS A 32 0.63 12.46 -2.68
CA LYS A 32 1.99 12.41 -2.10
C LYS A 32 2.03 11.54 -0.84
N ALA A 33 1.01 11.63 0.02
CA ALA A 33 0.91 10.80 1.22
C ALA A 33 0.77 9.31 0.86
N GLN A 34 -0.08 8.98 -0.11
CA GLN A 34 -0.24 7.62 -0.61
C GLN A 34 1.06 7.07 -1.21
N GLN A 35 1.73 7.83 -2.08
CA GLN A 35 3.01 7.42 -2.67
C GLN A 35 4.08 7.18 -1.61
N LYS A 36 4.16 8.05 -0.60
CA LYS A 36 5.09 7.89 0.52
C LYS A 36 4.79 6.63 1.32
N TYR A 37 3.51 6.37 1.62
CA TYR A 37 3.08 5.19 2.34
C TYR A 37 3.45 3.90 1.58
N VAL A 38 3.12 3.83 0.29
CA VAL A 38 3.47 2.69 -0.57
C VAL A 38 4.97 2.48 -0.65
N ALA A 39 5.76 3.54 -0.77
CA ALA A 39 7.22 3.44 -0.80
C ALA A 39 7.80 2.91 0.52
N VAL A 40 7.20 3.28 1.67
CA VAL A 40 7.59 2.74 2.98
C VAL A 40 7.24 1.25 3.07
N GLN A 41 6.02 0.87 2.68
CA GLN A 41 5.58 -0.53 2.70
C GLN A 41 6.44 -1.41 1.77
N SER A 42 6.76 -0.94 0.57
CA SER A 42 7.68 -1.62 -0.35
C SER A 42 9.06 -1.87 0.27
N LYS A 43 9.64 -0.84 0.91
CA LYS A 43 10.93 -0.97 1.60
C LYS A 43 10.87 -1.97 2.75
N LYS A 44 9.77 -1.97 3.51
CA LYS A 44 9.56 -2.86 4.64
C LYS A 44 9.35 -4.31 4.21
N PHE A 45 8.62 -4.55 3.13
CA PHE A 45 8.50 -5.87 2.51
C PHE A 45 9.85 -6.40 2.01
N LYS A 46 10.63 -5.58 1.31
CA LYS A 46 12.00 -5.94 0.89
C LYS A 46 12.93 -6.24 2.06
N LEU A 47 12.74 -5.57 3.19
CA LEU A 47 13.47 -5.88 4.42
C LEU A 47 13.10 -7.25 4.99
N LEU A 48 11.80 -7.58 5.01
CA LEU A 48 11.32 -8.89 5.43
C LEU A 48 11.92 -10.01 4.56
N LEU A 49 11.84 -9.87 3.23
CA LEU A 49 12.44 -10.83 2.29
C LEU A 49 13.93 -11.04 2.57
N ARG A 50 14.69 -9.95 2.71
CA ARG A 50 16.12 -10.02 3.03
C ARG A 50 16.39 -10.69 4.37
N HIS A 51 15.51 -10.51 5.35
CA HIS A 51 15.66 -11.16 6.65
C HIS A 51 15.35 -12.66 6.57
N ILE A 52 14.41 -13.08 5.73
CA ILE A 52 14.15 -14.49 5.44
C ILE A 52 15.35 -15.12 4.71
N GLU A 53 15.81 -14.50 3.62
CA GLU A 53 16.95 -14.97 2.82
C GLU A 53 18.24 -15.13 3.63
N LYS A 54 18.43 -14.29 4.65
CA LYS A 54 19.63 -14.28 5.51
C LYS A 54 19.45 -15.04 6.82
N ASP A 55 18.36 -15.79 6.96
CA ASP A 55 18.00 -16.55 8.17
C ASP A 55 18.01 -15.69 9.46
N ARG A 56 17.49 -14.45 9.34
CA ARG A 56 17.39 -13.47 10.42
C ARG A 56 15.98 -13.32 10.97
N LEU A 57 14.97 -13.84 10.28
CA LEU A 57 13.61 -13.90 10.80
C LEU A 57 13.50 -15.05 11.81
N LYS A 58 13.49 -14.70 13.10
CA LYS A 58 13.42 -15.69 14.18
C LYS A 58 11.97 -16.03 14.52
N LEU A 59 11.73 -17.30 14.83
CA LEU A 59 10.48 -17.76 15.44
C LEU A 59 10.34 -17.22 16.88
N GLY A 60 9.13 -17.27 17.42
CA GLY A 60 8.78 -16.78 18.75
C GLY A 60 8.58 -15.26 18.84
N LEU A 61 8.68 -14.53 17.72
CA LEU A 61 8.40 -13.09 17.70
C LEU A 61 6.89 -12.86 17.74
N SER A 62 6.44 -11.88 18.52
CA SER A 62 5.01 -11.54 18.54
C SER A 62 4.56 -10.78 17.30
N SER A 63 3.27 -10.86 16.98
CA SER A 63 2.70 -10.15 15.83
C SER A 63 2.96 -8.65 15.90
N ARG A 64 2.81 -8.04 17.09
CA ARG A 64 3.14 -6.62 17.33
C ARG A 64 4.58 -6.29 16.97
N LYS A 65 5.54 -7.17 17.30
CA LYS A 65 6.95 -6.95 16.99
C LYS A 65 7.23 -7.11 15.49
N ILE A 66 6.56 -8.07 14.83
CA ILE A 66 6.61 -8.24 13.38
C ILE A 66 6.08 -6.98 12.67
N ILE A 67 4.91 -6.46 13.08
CA ILE A 67 4.32 -5.24 12.51
C ILE A 67 5.25 -4.03 12.70
N ALA A 68 5.83 -3.86 13.89
CA ALA A 68 6.77 -2.77 14.15
C ALA A 68 8.01 -2.82 13.23
N LEU A 69 8.51 -4.03 12.94
CA LEU A 69 9.69 -4.23 12.10
C LEU A 69 9.38 -4.09 10.60
N TYR A 70 8.32 -4.76 10.14
CA TYR A 70 8.05 -4.98 8.72
C TYR A 70 6.78 -4.28 8.21
N GLY A 71 6.16 -3.44 9.03
CA GLY A 71 4.93 -2.75 8.66
C GLY A 71 3.69 -3.64 8.75
N ASP A 72 2.56 -3.05 8.43
CA ASP A 72 1.28 -3.74 8.45
C ASP A 72 1.21 -4.81 7.36
N PRO A 73 0.69 -6.01 7.68
CA PRO A 73 0.40 -7.01 6.67
C PRO A 73 -0.71 -6.53 5.73
N VAL A 74 -0.74 -7.10 4.53
CA VAL A 74 -1.82 -6.85 3.56
C VAL A 74 -3.13 -7.45 4.04
N THR A 75 -3.06 -8.63 4.66
CA THR A 75 -4.20 -9.33 5.23
C THR A 75 -3.81 -9.99 6.54
N ILE A 76 -4.74 -10.00 7.49
CA ILE A 76 -4.70 -10.80 8.71
C ILE A 76 -5.90 -11.74 8.65
N ASN A 77 -5.65 -13.04 8.71
CA ASN A 77 -6.68 -14.07 8.75
C ASN A 77 -6.61 -14.77 10.12
N ASP A 78 -7.74 -14.86 10.80
CA ASP A 78 -7.85 -15.69 11.99
C ASP A 78 -7.98 -17.16 11.56
N LEU A 79 -7.19 -18.03 12.20
CA LEU A 79 -7.20 -19.47 12.01
C LEU A 79 -7.68 -20.14 13.29
N ASP A 80 -8.17 -21.38 13.20
CA ASP A 80 -8.64 -22.13 14.37
C ASP A 80 -7.60 -22.24 15.49
N ALA A 81 -6.30 -22.21 15.14
CA ALA A 81 -5.17 -22.32 16.07
C ALA A 81 -4.22 -21.09 16.06
N GLY A 82 -4.72 -19.90 15.69
CA GLY A 82 -3.94 -18.67 15.73
C GLY A 82 -4.26 -17.69 14.61
N MET A 83 -3.23 -17.08 14.00
CA MET A 83 -3.39 -16.04 12.99
C MET A 83 -2.40 -16.20 11.84
N GLU A 84 -2.81 -15.81 10.63
CA GLU A 84 -1.95 -15.74 9.45
C GLU A 84 -1.83 -14.30 8.97
N PHE A 85 -0.59 -13.84 8.78
CA PHE A 85 -0.31 -12.55 8.17
C PHE A 85 0.23 -12.75 6.77
N LEU A 86 -0.37 -12.07 5.79
CA LEU A 86 0.10 -12.03 4.41
C LEU A 86 0.85 -10.73 4.12
N TYR A 87 2.10 -10.86 3.68
CA TYR A 87 2.90 -9.76 3.15
C TYR A 87 3.16 -9.95 1.65
N ARG A 88 3.02 -8.85 0.88
CA ARG A 88 3.37 -8.79 -0.55
C ARG A 88 3.74 -7.36 -0.96
N GLU A 89 4.30 -7.21 -2.15
CA GLU A 89 4.57 -5.90 -2.74
C GLU A 89 3.24 -5.13 -2.96
N PRO A 90 3.08 -3.88 -2.47
CA PRO A 90 1.76 -3.23 -2.37
C PRO A 90 1.08 -2.87 -3.70
N LEU A 91 1.87 -2.63 -4.76
CA LEU A 91 1.36 -2.24 -6.07
C LEU A 91 1.34 -3.39 -7.08
N ASP A 92 1.77 -4.58 -6.68
CA ASP A 92 1.81 -5.71 -7.57
C ASP A 92 0.47 -6.47 -7.51
N TYR A 93 -0.29 -6.37 -8.60
CA TYR A 93 -1.57 -7.07 -8.73
C TYR A 93 -1.38 -8.60 -8.83
N ASN A 94 -0.24 -9.05 -9.37
CA ASN A 94 0.14 -10.46 -9.44
C ASN A 94 1.54 -10.66 -8.82
N PRO A 95 1.66 -10.56 -7.49
CA PRO A 95 2.95 -10.52 -6.81
C PRO A 95 3.77 -11.78 -7.08
N THR A 96 4.96 -11.55 -7.64
CA THR A 96 6.00 -12.59 -7.85
C THR A 96 6.39 -13.24 -6.53
N GLN A 97 6.32 -12.51 -5.41
CA GLN A 97 6.71 -12.99 -4.10
C GLN A 97 5.65 -12.66 -3.05
N LYS A 98 5.28 -13.65 -2.24
CA LYS A 98 4.40 -13.52 -1.08
C LYS A 98 5.05 -14.17 0.12
N VAL A 99 4.86 -13.58 1.29
CA VAL A 99 5.30 -14.15 2.56
C VAL A 99 4.09 -14.36 3.45
N TYR A 100 3.87 -15.59 3.89
CA TYR A 100 2.89 -15.94 4.91
C TYR A 100 3.62 -16.13 6.23
N LEU A 101 3.13 -15.48 7.29
CA LEU A 101 3.63 -15.64 8.64
C LEU A 101 2.51 -16.22 9.49
N TYR A 102 2.76 -17.37 10.12
CA TYR A 102 1.78 -18.07 10.93
C TYR A 102 2.12 -17.89 12.41
N PHE A 103 1.16 -17.37 13.15
CA PHE A 103 1.23 -17.16 14.58
C PHE A 103 0.37 -18.20 15.29
N GLY A 104 0.89 -18.78 16.37
CA GLY A 104 0.11 -19.69 17.22
C GLY A 104 -0.82 -18.92 18.17
N GLU A 105 -1.57 -19.67 18.98
CA GLU A 105 -2.53 -19.13 19.96
C GLU A 105 -1.92 -18.13 20.96
N GLU A 106 -0.63 -18.27 21.27
CA GLU A 106 0.11 -17.36 22.17
C GLU A 106 0.57 -16.05 21.50
N ASP A 107 0.09 -15.74 20.29
CA ASP A 107 0.55 -14.60 19.49
C ASP A 107 2.06 -14.64 19.22
N THR A 108 2.59 -15.82 18.92
CA THR A 108 4.02 -16.01 18.60
C THR A 108 4.21 -16.62 17.23
N LEU A 109 5.20 -16.10 16.47
CA LEU A 109 5.53 -16.61 15.14
C LEU A 109 6.05 -18.05 15.24
N VAL A 110 5.27 -19.01 14.76
CA VAL A 110 5.61 -20.43 14.79
C VAL A 110 6.15 -20.94 13.46
N HIS A 111 5.73 -20.31 12.35
CA HIS A 111 6.12 -20.74 11.01
C HIS A 111 6.05 -19.57 10.02
N PHE A 112 6.79 -19.67 8.92
CA PHE A 112 6.67 -18.76 7.79
C PHE A 112 6.93 -19.48 6.47
N GLU A 113 6.30 -19.00 5.42
CA GLU A 113 6.40 -19.53 4.07
C GLU A 113 6.66 -18.40 3.06
N LEU A 114 7.72 -18.54 2.26
CA LEU A 114 8.00 -17.67 1.12
C LEU A 114 7.53 -18.36 -0.16
N VAL A 115 6.49 -17.82 -0.78
CA VAL A 115 5.97 -18.31 -2.07
C VAL A 115 6.50 -17.41 -3.18
N ILE A 116 7.30 -18.00 -4.07
CA ILE A 116 7.82 -17.34 -5.28
C ILE A 116 7.06 -17.90 -6.48
N ARG A 117 6.37 -17.05 -7.22
CA ARG A 117 5.78 -17.39 -8.52
C ARG A 117 6.72 -16.93 -9.62
N GLU A 118 7.07 -17.82 -10.53
CA GLU A 118 7.73 -17.44 -11.77
C GLU A 118 6.71 -16.68 -12.65
N SER A 119 7.08 -15.48 -13.10
CA SER A 119 6.23 -14.71 -14.01
C SER A 119 6.14 -15.45 -15.35
N PRO A 120 4.94 -15.68 -15.92
CA PRO A 120 4.80 -16.36 -17.21
C PRO A 120 5.27 -15.53 -18.41
N GLU A 121 5.77 -14.30 -18.21
CA GLU A 121 6.33 -13.47 -19.27
C GLU A 121 7.82 -13.79 -19.52
N GLY A 122 8.07 -14.93 -20.16
CA GLY A 122 9.23 -15.05 -21.04
C GLY A 122 9.06 -14.12 -22.25
N PRO A 123 10.13 -13.56 -22.84
CA PRO A 123 10.00 -12.64 -23.96
C PRO A 123 9.30 -13.35 -25.11
N ALA A 124 8.17 -12.77 -25.55
CA ALA A 124 7.55 -13.13 -26.82
C ALA A 124 8.56 -12.87 -27.94
N ASN A 125 9.17 -13.94 -28.40
CA ASN A 125 9.99 -14.00 -29.59
C ASN A 125 9.09 -13.87 -30.82
N ASN A 126 8.98 -12.65 -31.35
CA ASN A 126 8.60 -12.39 -32.74
C ASN A 126 9.79 -11.75 -33.46
#